data_AF-D6MY03-F1
#
_entry.id   AF-D6MY03-F1
#
_cell.length_a   1.000
_cell.length_b   1.000
_cell.length_c   1.000
_cell.angle_alpha   90.00
_cell.angle_beta   90.00
_cell.angle_gamma   90.00
#
_symmetry.space_group_name_H-M   'P 1'
#
loop_
_entity.id
_entity.type
_entity.pdbx_description
1 polymer ?
#
loop_
_entity_poly.entity_id
_entity_poly.type
_entity_poly.pdbx_seq_one_letter_code
_entity_poly.pdbx_strand_id
1 'polypeptide(L)'
;MNPSIEEIKRRLIQAGASPQAVESLEPEFFEDLTEDMDFEGTARVINFIDYLENFENYKRKRVNITLAVPVYEVLKHIASKIVDADGRPYPVSYLIEDIIVWVLKDPDRFVQFVEETYPEEDNDESEETHSEIEEQA
;
A
#
# COMPACT_ATOMS: atom_id res chain seq x y z
N MET A 1 25.25 -5.35 -14.96
CA MET A 1 26.25 -5.63 -13.91
C MET A 1 25.49 -5.37 -12.61
N ASN A 2 25.46 -6.27 -11.64
CA ASN A 2 24.63 -5.99 -10.45
C ASN A 2 25.21 -4.78 -9.71
N PRO A 3 24.38 -3.80 -9.33
CA PRO A 3 24.82 -2.64 -8.58
C PRO A 3 25.35 -3.11 -7.21
N SER A 4 26.31 -2.39 -6.64
CA SER A 4 26.74 -2.68 -5.28
C SER A 4 25.62 -2.39 -4.28
N ILE A 5 25.61 -3.07 -3.14
CA ILE A 5 24.65 -2.82 -2.04
C ILE A 5 24.63 -1.32 -1.67
N GLU A 6 25.80 -0.69 -1.56
CA GLU A 6 25.90 0.75 -1.27
C GLU A 6 25.24 1.63 -2.34
N GLU A 7 25.33 1.23 -3.61
CA GLU A 7 24.65 1.94 -4.70
C GLU A 7 23.13 1.79 -4.60
N ILE A 8 22.64 0.57 -4.28
CA ILE A 8 21.22 0.29 -4.07
C ILE A 8 20.67 1.08 -2.88
N LYS A 9 21.35 1.06 -1.73
CA LYS A 9 20.99 1.84 -0.54
C LYS A 9 20.90 3.32 -0.86
N ARG A 10 21.91 3.87 -1.54
CA ARG A 10 21.94 5.28 -1.97
C ARG A 10 20.74 5.62 -2.86
N ARG A 11 20.41 4.77 -3.83
CA ARG A 11 19.26 4.96 -4.73
C ARG A 11 17.93 4.91 -3.98
N LEU A 12 17.75 3.99 -3.05
CA LEU A 12 16.55 3.91 -2.20
C LEU A 12 16.36 5.18 -1.36
N ILE A 13 17.43 5.67 -0.73
CA ILE A 13 17.39 6.92 0.05
C ILE A 13 17.05 8.12 -0.85
N GLN A 14 17.66 8.20 -2.04
CA GLN A 14 17.34 9.24 -3.02
C GLN A 14 15.89 9.17 -3.52
N ALA A 15 15.33 7.96 -3.61
CA ALA A 15 13.93 7.71 -3.95
C ALA A 15 12.95 7.97 -2.77
N GLY A 16 13.46 8.32 -1.59
CA GLY A 16 12.66 8.75 -0.44
C GLY A 16 12.56 7.74 0.71
N ALA A 17 13.34 6.66 0.70
CA ALA A 17 13.42 5.76 1.83
C ALA A 17 14.10 6.44 3.02
N SER A 18 13.63 6.16 4.24
CA SER A 18 14.26 6.59 5.48
C SER A 18 15.67 5.97 5.55
N PRO A 19 16.74 6.76 5.75
CA PRO A 19 18.08 6.22 5.90
C PRO A 19 18.16 5.18 7.03
N GLN A 20 17.44 5.40 8.12
CA GLN A 20 17.42 4.47 9.26
C GLN A 20 16.78 3.13 8.86
N ALA A 21 15.65 3.17 8.13
CA ALA A 21 14.98 1.98 7.64
C ALA A 21 15.83 1.20 6.64
N VAL A 22 16.57 1.89 5.77
CA VAL A 22 17.47 1.24 4.80
C VAL A 22 18.66 0.57 5.49
N GLU A 23 19.21 1.19 6.54
CA GLU A 23 20.34 0.61 7.28
C GLU A 23 19.96 -0.55 8.19
N SER A 24 18.68 -0.67 8.58
CA SER A 24 18.19 -1.81 9.37
C SER A 24 17.85 -3.05 8.52
N LEU A 25 17.89 -2.94 7.19
CA LEU A 25 17.65 -4.09 6.32
C LEU A 25 18.84 -5.04 6.29
N GLU A 26 18.54 -6.33 6.33
CA GLU A 26 19.54 -7.39 6.19
C GLU A 26 20.15 -7.37 4.78
N PRO A 27 21.46 -7.71 4.63
CA PRO A 27 22.13 -7.72 3.33
C PRO A 27 21.42 -8.53 2.25
N GLU A 28 20.81 -9.64 2.62
CA GLU A 28 20.10 -10.56 1.71
C GLU A 28 18.93 -9.87 1.00
N PHE A 29 18.27 -8.89 1.64
CA PHE A 29 17.21 -8.11 1.02
C PHE A 29 17.68 -7.41 -0.26
N PHE A 30 18.94 -6.98 -0.30
CA PHE A 30 19.50 -6.24 -1.43
C PHE A 30 19.98 -7.16 -2.56
N GLU A 31 20.14 -8.46 -2.31
CA GLU A 31 20.63 -9.41 -3.31
C GLU A 31 19.60 -9.65 -4.44
N ASP A 32 18.32 -9.55 -4.11
CA ASP A 32 17.20 -9.69 -5.05
C ASP A 32 16.87 -8.39 -5.80
N LEU A 33 17.56 -7.29 -5.49
CA LEU A 33 17.30 -5.98 -6.07
C LEU A 33 18.13 -5.71 -7.32
N THR A 34 17.44 -5.49 -8.44
CA THR A 34 18.04 -5.24 -9.76
C THR A 34 18.00 -3.76 -10.15
N GLU A 35 18.71 -3.38 -11.22
CA GLU A 35 18.79 -1.96 -11.64
C GLU A 35 17.46 -1.40 -12.19
N ASP A 36 16.58 -2.28 -12.65
CA ASP A 36 15.28 -1.99 -13.29
C ASP A 36 14.09 -1.98 -12.33
N MET A 37 14.33 -2.21 -11.04
CA MET A 37 13.29 -2.14 -10.03
C MET A 37 12.69 -0.73 -9.89
N ASP A 38 11.42 -0.66 -9.47
CA ASP A 38 10.79 0.59 -9.05
C ASP A 38 11.30 1.01 -7.67
N PHE A 39 12.43 1.73 -7.65
CA PHE A 39 13.03 2.25 -6.42
C PHE A 39 12.09 3.14 -5.62
N GLU A 40 11.17 3.88 -6.27
CA GLU A 40 10.22 4.75 -5.58
C GLU A 40 9.15 3.92 -4.87
N GLY A 41 8.57 2.94 -5.58
CA GLY A 41 7.65 1.95 -5.00
C GLY A 41 8.29 1.20 -3.83
N THR A 42 9.49 0.67 -4.02
CA THR A 42 10.21 -0.06 -2.98
C THR A 42 10.54 0.84 -1.78
N ALA A 43 10.96 2.09 -2.00
CA ALA A 43 11.21 3.03 -0.91
C ALA A 43 9.95 3.27 -0.04
N ARG A 44 8.77 3.34 -0.66
CA ARG A 44 7.49 3.47 0.07
C ARG A 44 7.19 2.23 0.90
N VAL A 45 7.43 1.04 0.36
CA VAL A 45 7.24 -0.23 1.08
C VAL A 45 8.21 -0.35 2.25
N ILE A 46 9.49 -0.02 2.06
CA ILE A 46 10.49 -0.01 3.14
C ILE A 46 10.06 0.91 4.29
N ASN A 47 9.64 2.13 3.97
CA ASN A 47 9.14 3.08 4.98
C ASN A 47 7.89 2.56 5.69
N PHE A 48 7.00 1.86 4.98
CA PHE A 48 5.81 1.25 5.58
C PHE A 48 6.18 0.11 6.53
N ILE A 49 7.11 -0.77 6.16
CA ILE A 49 7.59 -1.86 7.01
C ILE A 49 8.24 -1.28 8.28
N ASP A 50 9.13 -0.30 8.13
CA ASP A 50 9.74 0.37 9.28
C ASP A 50 8.70 1.08 10.16
N TYR A 51 7.65 1.67 9.57
CA TYR A 51 6.53 2.22 10.34
C TYR A 51 5.83 1.16 11.21
N LEU A 52 5.69 -0.08 10.76
CA LEU A 52 5.03 -1.13 11.56
C LEU A 52 5.77 -1.43 12.86
N GLU A 53 7.10 -1.33 12.85
CA GLU A 53 7.95 -1.61 14.02
C GLU A 53 8.26 -0.34 14.82
N ASN A 54 8.37 0.80 14.14
CA ASN A 54 8.88 2.05 14.68
C ASN A 54 7.90 3.22 14.48
N PHE A 55 6.59 2.97 14.64
CA PHE A 55 5.52 3.93 14.34
C PHE A 55 5.68 5.30 15.03
N GLU A 56 6.32 5.36 16.20
CA GLU A 56 6.59 6.60 16.94
C GLU A 56 7.54 7.56 16.20
N ASN A 57 8.39 7.03 15.32
CA ASN A 57 9.34 7.82 14.52
C ASN A 57 8.66 8.51 13.32
N TYR A 58 7.43 8.12 12.99
CA TYR A 58 6.71 8.62 11.82
C TYR A 58 5.72 9.72 12.20
N LYS A 59 5.88 10.87 11.56
CA LYS A 59 4.92 11.97 11.68
C LYS A 59 3.70 11.70 10.81
N ARG A 60 2.52 11.80 11.40
CA ARG A 60 1.26 11.79 10.66
C ARG A 60 1.14 13.03 9.78
N LYS A 61 0.78 12.81 8.52
CA LYS A 61 0.44 13.87 7.57
C LYS A 61 -1.06 14.15 7.66
N ARG A 62 -1.46 15.41 7.83
CA ARG A 62 -2.88 15.80 7.78
C ARG A 62 -3.39 15.62 6.35
N VAL A 63 -4.33 14.70 6.16
CA VAL A 63 -5.04 14.45 4.91
C VAL A 63 -6.54 14.63 5.12
N ASN A 64 -7.24 15.17 4.13
CA ASN A 64 -8.69 15.28 4.15
C ASN A 64 -9.27 14.10 3.37
N ILE A 65 -10.13 13.31 4.02
CA ILE A 65 -10.84 12.18 3.42
C ILE A 65 -12.33 12.51 3.42
N THR A 66 -13.00 12.27 2.30
CA THR A 66 -14.46 12.36 2.20
C THR A 66 -15.05 10.96 2.26
N LEU A 67 -16.05 10.76 3.12
CA LEU A 67 -16.75 9.50 3.29
C LEU A 67 -18.25 9.70 3.06
N ALA A 68 -18.92 8.67 2.57
CA ALA A 68 -20.38 8.65 2.55
C ALA A 68 -20.91 8.74 3.99
N VAL A 69 -21.97 9.54 4.20
CA VAL A 69 -22.54 9.79 5.54
C VAL A 69 -22.84 8.49 6.31
N PRO A 70 -23.48 7.46 5.71
CA PRO A 70 -23.74 6.21 6.43
C PRO A 70 -22.48 5.48 6.89
N VAL A 71 -21.41 5.50 6.08
CA VAL A 71 -20.12 4.89 6.42
C VAL A 71 -19.47 5.61 7.60
N TYR A 72 -19.47 6.95 7.55
CA TYR A 72 -18.92 7.75 8.64
C TYR A 72 -19.67 7.54 9.97
N GLU A 73 -21.01 7.48 9.94
CA GLU A 73 -21.79 7.26 11.16
C GLU A 73 -21.55 5.87 11.76
N VAL A 74 -21.38 4.83 10.93
CA VAL A 74 -20.98 3.50 11.41
C VAL A 74 -19.59 3.53 12.05
N LEU A 75 -18.60 4.12 11.38
CA LEU A 75 -17.23 4.23 11.91
C LEU A 75 -17.19 5.02 13.22
N LYS A 76 -17.94 6.13 13.29
CA LYS A 76 -18.08 6.95 14.49
C LYS A 76 -18.72 6.17 15.63
N HIS A 77 -19.75 5.37 15.35
CA HIS A 77 -20.37 4.51 16.35
C HIS A 77 -19.38 3.45 16.89
N ILE A 78 -18.61 2.80 16.01
CA ILE A 78 -17.59 1.83 16.41
C ILE A 78 -16.51 2.52 17.26
N ALA A 79 -15.97 3.64 16.79
CA ALA A 79 -14.94 4.40 17.49
C ALA A 79 -15.38 4.86 18.89
N SER A 80 -16.66 5.20 19.08
CA SER A 80 -17.20 5.60 20.39
C SER A 80 -17.15 4.52 21.47
N LYS A 81 -16.96 3.25 21.07
CA LYS A 81 -16.83 2.09 21.98
C LYS A 81 -15.39 1.75 22.33
N ILE A 82 -14.44 2.45 21.73
CA ILE A 82 -13.01 2.25 21.90
C ILE A 82 -12.48 3.48 22.66
N VAL A 83 -11.60 3.24 23.63
CA VAL A 83 -10.91 4.30 24.38
C VAL A 83 -9.42 4.25 24.08
N ASP A 84 -8.79 5.42 23.97
CA ASP A 84 -7.34 5.52 23.86
C ASP A 84 -6.65 5.32 25.23
N ALA A 85 -5.31 5.42 25.23
CA ALA A 85 -4.50 5.28 26.44
C ALA A 85 -4.81 6.34 27.52
N ASP A 86 -5.38 7.48 27.13
CA ASP A 86 -5.78 8.57 28.02
C ASP A 86 -7.26 8.44 28.47
N GLY A 87 -7.96 7.37 28.07
CA GLY A 87 -9.36 7.13 28.38
C GLY A 87 -10.34 8.00 27.58
N ARG A 88 -9.89 8.64 26.50
CA ARG A 88 -10.73 9.47 25.61
C ARG A 88 -11.33 8.60 24.51
N PRO A 89 -12.49 8.99 23.93
CA PRO A 89 -13.03 8.29 22.77
C PRO A 89 -12.02 8.26 21.62
N TYR A 90 -11.85 7.08 21.02
CA TYR A 90 -10.88 6.89 19.95
C TYR A 90 -11.24 7.74 18.73
N PRO A 91 -10.29 8.49 18.12
CA PRO A 91 -10.57 9.30 16.94
C PRO A 91 -10.95 8.42 15.74
N VAL A 92 -11.98 8.83 14.98
CA VAL A 92 -12.38 8.12 13.74
C VAL A 92 -11.23 8.05 12.74
N SER A 93 -10.40 9.09 12.66
CA SER A 93 -9.23 9.09 11.78
C SER A 93 -8.20 8.02 12.16
N TYR A 94 -8.04 7.74 13.45
CA TYR A 94 -7.11 6.70 13.92
C TYR A 94 -7.68 5.32 13.63
N LEU A 95 -8.99 5.13 13.83
CA LEU A 95 -9.65 3.88 13.46
C LEU A 95 -9.51 3.58 11.95
N ILE A 96 -9.66 4.59 11.09
CA ILE A 96 -9.46 4.44 9.65
C ILE A 96 -8.01 4.04 9.33
N GLU A 97 -7.03 4.73 9.93
CA GLU A 97 -5.61 4.41 9.79
C GLU A 97 -5.34 2.96 10.22
N ASP A 98 -5.83 2.53 11.37
CA ASP A 98 -5.64 1.18 11.90
C ASP A 98 -6.24 0.10 10.99
N ILE A 99 -7.43 0.33 10.43
CA ILE A 99 -8.05 -0.59 9.46
C ILE A 99 -7.18 -0.72 8.22
N ILE A 100 -6.72 0.40 7.65
CA ILE A 100 -5.86 0.41 6.46
C ILE A 100 -4.56 -0.33 6.74
N VAL A 101 -3.90 -0.03 7.87
CA VAL A 101 -2.65 -0.70 8.27
C VAL A 101 -2.87 -2.19 8.50
N TRP A 102 -4.00 -2.58 9.11
CA TRP A 102 -4.33 -3.99 9.35
C TRP A 102 -4.50 -4.80 8.06
N VAL A 103 -5.05 -4.18 7.01
CA VAL A 103 -5.16 -4.75 5.66
C VAL A 103 -3.77 -4.79 4.99
N LEU A 104 -3.04 -3.69 4.95
CA LEU A 104 -1.79 -3.58 4.20
C LEU A 104 -0.61 -4.36 4.78
N LYS A 105 -0.57 -4.60 6.10
CA LYS A 105 0.54 -5.29 6.74
C LYS A 105 0.56 -6.81 6.50
N ASP A 106 -0.53 -7.35 5.97
CA ASP A 106 -0.72 -8.78 5.75
C ASP A 106 -1.02 -9.01 4.27
N PRO A 107 -0.06 -9.57 3.49
CA PRO A 107 -0.22 -9.73 2.05
C PRO A 107 -1.49 -10.49 1.68
N ASP A 108 -1.87 -11.51 2.44
CA ASP A 108 -3.06 -12.33 2.14
C ASP A 108 -4.35 -11.50 2.30
N ARG A 109 -4.43 -10.65 3.33
CA ARG A 109 -5.57 -9.74 3.53
C ARG A 109 -5.65 -8.69 2.44
N PHE A 110 -4.51 -8.17 2.00
CA PHE A 110 -4.49 -7.18 0.94
C PHE A 110 -4.93 -7.80 -0.39
N VAL A 111 -4.41 -8.98 -0.73
CA VAL A 111 -4.85 -9.74 -1.92
C VAL A 111 -6.35 -9.99 -1.87
N GLN A 112 -6.85 -10.53 -0.75
CA GLN A 112 -8.29 -10.75 -0.56
C GLN A 112 -9.10 -9.46 -0.74
N PHE A 113 -8.65 -8.35 -0.13
CA PHE A 113 -9.32 -7.06 -0.26
C PHE A 113 -9.39 -6.60 -1.72
N VAL A 114 -8.30 -6.75 -2.48
CA VAL A 114 -8.25 -6.36 -3.90
C VAL A 114 -9.18 -7.25 -4.72
N GLU A 115 -9.10 -8.56 -4.58
CA GLU A 115 -9.91 -9.51 -5.37
C GLU A 115 -11.42 -9.37 -5.11
N GLU A 116 -11.82 -9.19 -3.84
CA GLU A 116 -13.24 -9.04 -3.50
C GLU A 116 -13.82 -7.67 -3.88
N THR A 117 -12.99 -6.62 -3.84
CA THR A 117 -13.45 -5.23 -4.08
C THR A 117 -13.36 -4.85 -5.55
N TYR A 118 -12.33 -5.35 -6.24
CA TYR A 118 -12.05 -5.10 -7.64
C TYR A 118 -11.92 -6.44 -8.36
N PRO A 119 -13.00 -7.26 -8.40
CA PRO A 119 -12.98 -8.50 -9.16
C PRO A 119 -12.60 -8.14 -10.59
N GLU A 120 -11.63 -8.86 -11.15
CA GLU A 120 -11.34 -8.76 -12.58
C GLU A 120 -12.65 -9.05 -13.29
N GLU A 121 -13.23 -8.04 -13.95
CA GLU A 121 -14.31 -8.29 -14.90
C GLU A 121 -13.69 -9.24 -15.93
N ASP A 122 -14.16 -10.49 -15.98
CA ASP A 122 -13.80 -11.42 -17.04
C ASP A 122 -13.93 -10.64 -18.36
N ASN A 123 -12.80 -10.27 -18.96
CA ASN A 123 -12.74 -9.78 -20.32
C ASN A 123 -13.02 -10.99 -21.23
N ASP A 124 -14.24 -11.51 -21.14
CA ASP A 124 -14.90 -12.26 -22.19
C ASP A 124 -15.25 -11.27 -23.32
N GLU A 125 -14.22 -10.69 -23.95
CA GLU A 125 -14.32 -10.32 -25.37
C GLU A 125 -14.26 -11.61 -26.19
N SER A 126 -15.32 -12.40 -26.05
CA SER A 126 -15.70 -13.43 -27.01
C SER A 126 -16.33 -12.73 -28.23
N GLU A 127 -15.63 -12.85 -29.35
CA GLU A 127 -16.14 -12.88 -30.73
C GLU A 127 -17.17 -11.82 -31.18
N GLU A 128 -16.69 -10.75 -31.82
CA GLU A 128 -17.28 -10.27 -33.08
C GLU A 128 -16.17 -9.99 -34.12
N THR A 129 -15.75 -11.03 -34.83
CA THR A 129 -15.22 -10.86 -36.19
C THR A 129 -15.77 -11.97 -37.07
N HIS A 130 -17.06 -11.87 -37.40
CA HIS A 130 -17.61 -12.49 -38.60
C HIS A 130 -18.00 -11.44 -39.62
N SER A 131 -17.47 -11.64 -40.83
CA SER A 131 -17.74 -10.99 -42.11
C SER A 131 -16.91 -9.74 -42.45
N GLU A 132 -15.61 -9.97 -42.69
CA GLU A 132 -15.00 -9.28 -43.83
C GLU A 132 -15.65 -9.77 -45.12
N ILE A 133 -16.13 -8.77 -45.87
CA ILE A 133 -16.67 -8.85 -47.21
C ILE A 133 -15.47 -9.02 -48.17
N GLU A 134 -15.32 -10.22 -48.74
CA GLU A 134 -14.64 -10.45 -50.02
C GLU A 134 -15.73 -10.96 -50.99
N GLU A 135 -15.95 -10.47 -52.21
CA GLU A 135 -15.24 -9.52 -53.06
C GLU A 135 -16.24 -9.17 -54.19
N GLN A 136 -16.35 -7.89 -54.57
CA GLN A 136 -16.98 -7.51 -55.84
C GLN A 136 -15.89 -7.51 -56.93
N ALA A 137 -15.98 -8.42 -57.90
CA ALA A 137 -15.61 -8.19 -59.31
C ALA A 137 -16.12 -9.34 -60.19
#